data_AF-A0A935V894-F1
#
_entry.id   AF-A0A935V894-F1
#
_cell.length_a   1.000
_cell.length_b   1.000
_cell.length_c   1.000
_cell.angle_alpha   90.00
_cell.angle_beta   90.00
_cell.angle_gamma   90.00
#
_symmetry.space_group_name_H-M   'P 1'
#
loop_
_entity.id
_entity.type
_entity.pdbx_description
1 polymer ?
#
loop_
_entity_poly.entity_id
_entity_poly.type
_entity_poly.pdbx_seq_one_letter_code
_entity_poly.pdbx_strand_id
1 'polypeptide(L)'
;MPAEGADGSGPLANAEAAFTTAATLEPTNPDALAGRAGARLGLGAGEFAGAIADAEAALALDPDYAFTHVPAYTATALRLIDAQARVAQGDFAAALTALDVVFPSNLDADNPDTWVVEGHIEASFETAVLAHLNRVNALWRVDML
;
A
#
# COMPACT_ATOMS: atom_id res chain seq x y z
N MET A 1 -7.04 9.36 -36.98
CA MET A 1 -7.89 9.42 -35.78
C MET A 1 -6.93 9.41 -34.58
N PRO A 2 -6.76 10.52 -33.83
CA PRO A 2 -5.95 10.49 -32.62
C PRO A 2 -6.76 9.83 -31.49
N ALA A 3 -6.07 9.11 -30.60
CA ALA A 3 -6.66 8.40 -29.47
C ALA A 3 -7.28 9.39 -28.46
N GLU A 4 -8.57 9.26 -28.20
CA GLU A 4 -9.18 9.74 -26.95
C GLU A 4 -8.64 8.91 -25.80
N GLY A 5 -8.21 9.55 -24.70
CA GLY A 5 -7.74 8.87 -23.49
C GLY A 5 -6.46 9.43 -22.85
N ALA A 6 -6.08 10.68 -23.13
CA ALA A 6 -4.97 11.38 -22.47
C ALA A 6 -5.41 12.66 -21.75
N ASP A 7 -6.69 12.75 -21.39
CA ASP A 7 -7.17 13.59 -20.31
C ASP A 7 -7.04 12.80 -19.00
N GLY A 8 -6.67 13.44 -17.90
CA GLY A 8 -6.51 12.81 -16.57
C GLY A 8 -7.83 12.30 -15.96
N SER A 9 -8.69 11.69 -16.76
CA SER A 9 -10.10 11.38 -16.53
C SER A 9 -10.31 9.87 -16.36
N GLY A 10 -9.36 9.18 -15.74
CA GLY A 10 -9.49 7.76 -15.43
C GLY A 10 -10.39 7.52 -14.20
N PRO A 11 -11.01 6.33 -14.05
CA PRO A 11 -11.77 5.97 -12.84
C PRO A 11 -10.99 6.23 -11.54
N LEU A 12 -9.67 6.03 -11.57
CA LEU A 12 -8.77 6.29 -10.45
C LEU A 12 -8.59 7.77 -10.15
N ALA A 13 -8.48 8.62 -11.17
CA ALA A 13 -8.37 10.07 -11.00
C ALA A 13 -9.68 10.68 -10.48
N ASN A 14 -10.82 10.16 -10.96
CA ASN A 14 -12.14 10.55 -10.43
C ASN A 14 -12.30 10.12 -8.96
N ALA A 15 -11.83 8.93 -8.60
CA ALA A 15 -11.82 8.47 -7.21
C ALA A 15 -10.93 9.35 -6.33
N GLU A 16 -9.71 9.67 -6.78
CA GLU A 16 -8.78 10.55 -6.08
C GLU A 16 -9.37 11.94 -5.82
N ALA A 17 -10.05 12.52 -6.81
CA ALA A 17 -10.75 13.80 -6.67
C ALA A 17 -11.95 13.74 -5.69
N ALA A 18 -12.73 12.66 -5.74
CA ALA A 18 -13.87 12.46 -4.83
C ALA A 18 -13.39 12.30 -3.38
N PHE A 19 -12.38 11.46 -3.15
CA PHE A 19 -11.81 11.28 -1.82
C PHE A 19 -11.05 12.51 -1.33
N THR A 20 -10.43 13.29 -2.22
CA THR A 20 -9.85 14.58 -1.86
C THR A 20 -10.92 15.53 -1.34
N THR A 21 -12.07 15.60 -2.01
CA THR A 21 -13.21 16.40 -1.54
C THR A 21 -13.70 15.91 -0.17
N ALA A 22 -13.87 14.60 0.00
CA ALA A 22 -14.27 14.02 1.29
C ALA A 22 -13.27 14.37 2.41
N ALA A 23 -11.97 14.22 2.15
CA ALA A 23 -10.91 14.56 3.10
C ALA A 23 -10.84 16.07 3.40
N THR A 24 -11.22 16.94 2.47
CA THR A 24 -11.32 18.38 2.78
C THR A 24 -12.52 18.74 3.64
N LEU A 25 -13.64 18.01 3.49
CA LEU A 25 -14.84 18.21 4.30
C LEU A 25 -14.66 17.63 5.71
N GLU A 26 -13.99 16.48 5.81
CA GLU A 26 -13.73 15.81 7.07
C GLU A 26 -12.27 15.29 7.11
N PRO A 27 -11.31 16.14 7.52
CA PRO A 27 -9.87 15.81 7.51
C PRO A 27 -9.47 14.69 8.46
N THR A 28 -10.37 14.29 9.36
CA THR A 28 -10.14 13.24 10.36
C THR A 28 -10.94 11.97 10.05
N ASN A 29 -11.51 11.87 8.85
CA ASN A 29 -12.20 10.68 8.39
C ASN A 29 -11.20 9.67 7.80
N PRO A 30 -10.93 8.54 8.48
CA PRO A 30 -9.98 7.55 8.00
C PRO A 30 -10.44 6.89 6.69
N ASP A 31 -11.76 6.77 6.44
CA ASP A 31 -12.31 6.20 5.21
C ASP A 31 -11.93 7.03 3.97
N ALA A 32 -12.00 8.36 4.10
CA ALA A 32 -11.66 9.28 3.01
C ALA A 32 -10.16 9.21 2.67
N LEU A 33 -9.31 9.15 3.69
CA LEU A 33 -7.86 9.03 3.52
C LEU A 33 -7.50 7.66 2.94
N ALA A 34 -8.09 6.59 3.46
CA ALA A 34 -7.92 5.23 2.96
C ALA A 34 -8.29 5.08 1.48
N GLY A 35 -9.47 5.59 1.10
CA GLY A 35 -9.92 5.61 -0.29
C GLY A 35 -8.99 6.39 -1.20
N ARG A 36 -8.50 7.55 -0.74
CA ARG A 36 -7.52 8.36 -1.49
C ARG A 36 -6.19 7.65 -1.65
N ALA A 37 -5.70 6.99 -0.61
CA ALA A 37 -4.45 6.22 -0.64
C ALA A 37 -4.49 5.14 -1.73
N GLY A 38 -5.57 4.36 -1.79
CA GLY A 38 -5.78 3.34 -2.82
C GLY A 38 -5.86 3.91 -4.24
N ALA A 39 -6.59 5.03 -4.42
CA ALA A 39 -6.68 5.70 -5.72
C ALA A 39 -5.31 6.21 -6.21
N ARG A 40 -4.55 6.84 -5.31
CA ARG A 40 -3.20 7.36 -5.58
C ARG A 40 -2.19 6.27 -5.89
N LEU A 41 -2.23 5.14 -5.17
CA LEU A 41 -1.40 3.98 -5.51
C LEU A 41 -1.67 3.51 -6.93
N GLY A 42 -2.95 3.44 -7.34
CA GLY A 42 -3.34 3.05 -8.70
C GLY A 42 -2.92 4.04 -9.79
N LEU A 43 -2.78 5.33 -9.47
CA LEU A 43 -2.33 6.36 -10.41
C LEU A 43 -0.82 6.26 -10.72
N GLY A 44 -0.02 5.68 -9.83
CA GLY A 44 1.37 5.32 -10.10
C GLY A 44 2.41 6.33 -9.63
N ALA A 45 3.55 6.40 -10.34
CA ALA A 45 4.81 7.02 -9.88
C ALA A 45 4.74 8.45 -9.35
N GLY A 46 3.79 9.27 -9.83
CA GLY A 46 3.59 10.64 -9.34
C GLY A 46 2.87 10.72 -7.99
N GLU A 47 2.12 9.69 -7.62
CA GLU A 47 1.16 9.71 -6.53
C GLU A 47 1.52 8.80 -5.37
N PHE A 48 2.58 7.98 -5.50
CA PHE A 48 3.04 7.08 -4.42
C PHE A 48 3.32 7.81 -3.11
N ALA A 49 3.91 9.01 -3.15
CA ALA A 49 4.18 9.77 -1.93
C ALA A 49 2.87 10.21 -1.24
N GLY A 50 1.85 10.59 -2.02
CA GLY A 50 0.52 10.90 -1.50
C GLY A 50 -0.19 9.65 -0.97
N ALA A 51 -0.01 8.50 -1.62
CA ALA A 51 -0.58 7.23 -1.17
C ALA A 51 -0.03 6.80 0.20
N ILE A 52 1.29 6.89 0.41
CA ILE A 52 1.96 6.63 1.69
C ILE A 52 1.40 7.58 2.76
N ALA A 53 1.42 8.89 2.50
CA ALA A 53 0.98 9.88 3.48
C ALA A 53 -0.48 9.69 3.90
N ASP A 54 -1.36 9.34 2.96
CA ASP A 54 -2.76 9.07 3.25
C ASP A 54 -2.98 7.77 4.02
N ALA A 55 -2.24 6.71 3.68
CA ALA A 55 -2.30 5.44 4.39
C ALA A 55 -1.81 5.58 5.84
N GLU A 56 -0.70 6.28 6.05
CA GLU A 56 -0.17 6.59 7.39
C GLU A 56 -1.12 7.46 8.20
N ALA A 57 -1.72 8.48 7.59
CA ALA A 57 -2.69 9.34 8.26
C ALA A 57 -3.96 8.57 8.67
N ALA A 58 -4.46 7.69 7.80
CA ALA A 58 -5.59 6.81 8.12
C ALA A 58 -5.26 5.88 9.29
N LEU A 59 -4.09 5.23 9.28
CA LEU A 59 -3.62 4.35 10.36
C LEU A 59 -3.32 5.09 11.67
N ALA A 60 -2.92 6.37 11.59
CA ALA A 60 -2.69 7.19 12.78
C ALA A 60 -4.00 7.62 13.45
N LEU A 61 -5.07 7.82 12.67
CA LEU A 61 -6.40 8.11 13.17
C LEU A 61 -7.09 6.86 13.72
N ASP A 62 -6.94 5.73 13.03
CA ASP A 62 -7.48 4.44 13.44
C ASP A 62 -6.47 3.30 13.19
N PRO A 63 -5.70 2.90 14.21
CA PRO A 63 -4.72 1.82 14.09
C PRO A 63 -5.35 0.44 13.76
N ASP A 64 -6.62 0.25 14.10
CA ASP A 64 -7.42 -0.96 13.89
C ASP A 64 -8.45 -0.77 12.76
N TYR A 65 -8.17 0.18 11.86
CA TYR A 65 -9.05 0.58 10.77
C TYR A 65 -9.74 -0.60 10.08
N ALA A 66 -11.05 -0.51 9.95
CA ALA A 66 -11.87 -1.44 9.21
C ALA A 66 -12.94 -0.67 8.44
N PHE A 67 -12.87 -0.72 7.11
CA PHE A 67 -13.83 0.00 6.28
C PHE A 67 -15.23 -0.59 6.45
N THR A 68 -16.17 0.26 6.87
CA THR A 68 -17.52 -0.16 7.26
C THR A 68 -18.27 -0.91 6.13
N HIS A 69 -18.04 -0.52 4.87
CA HIS A 69 -18.75 -1.09 3.72
C HIS A 69 -18.03 -2.26 3.05
N VAL A 70 -16.72 -2.38 3.25
CA VAL A 70 -15.92 -3.51 2.77
C VAL A 70 -15.06 -3.97 3.94
N PRO A 71 -15.57 -4.85 4.82
CA PRO A 71 -14.87 -5.26 6.04
C PRO A 71 -13.49 -5.90 5.80
N ALA A 72 -13.25 -6.39 4.59
CA ALA A 72 -11.96 -6.92 4.15
C ALA A 72 -10.90 -5.84 3.90
N TYR A 73 -11.33 -4.60 3.68
CA TYR A 73 -10.47 -3.44 3.53
C TYR A 73 -10.16 -2.87 4.92
N THR A 74 -9.06 -3.34 5.51
CA THR A 74 -8.66 -3.06 6.89
C THR A 74 -7.32 -2.31 6.96
N ALA A 75 -6.82 -2.10 8.17
CA ALA A 75 -5.47 -1.62 8.43
C ALA A 75 -4.40 -2.42 7.66
N THR A 76 -4.62 -3.71 7.41
CA THR A 76 -3.74 -4.54 6.56
C THR A 76 -3.70 -4.03 5.13
N ALA A 77 -4.84 -3.64 4.55
CA ALA A 77 -4.89 -3.09 3.20
C ALA A 77 -4.11 -1.77 3.10
N LEU A 78 -4.21 -0.91 4.12
CA LEU A 78 -3.45 0.34 4.20
C LEU A 78 -1.94 0.11 4.31
N ARG A 79 -1.52 -0.85 5.14
CA ARG A 79 -0.10 -1.24 5.25
C ARG A 79 0.44 -1.84 3.96
N LEU A 80 -0.38 -2.59 3.23
CA LEU A 80 -0.02 -3.10 1.91
C LEU A 80 0.09 -1.99 0.86
N ILE A 81 -0.78 -0.97 0.91
CA ILE A 81 -0.69 0.20 0.04
C ILE A 81 0.60 0.97 0.29
N ASP A 82 0.90 1.24 1.57
CA ASP A 82 2.15 1.90 1.99
C ASP A 82 3.38 1.11 1.51
N ALA A 83 3.44 -0.19 1.80
CA ALA A 83 4.54 -1.05 1.38
C ALA A 83 4.73 -1.09 -0.14
N GLN A 84 3.65 -1.17 -0.92
CA GLN A 84 3.71 -1.18 -2.39
C GLN A 84 4.22 0.15 -2.94
N ALA A 85 3.73 1.27 -2.41
CA ALA A 85 4.17 2.59 -2.81
C ALA A 85 5.65 2.82 -2.48
N ARG A 86 6.12 2.38 -1.30
CA ARG A 86 7.53 2.47 -0.88
C ARG A 86 8.45 1.62 -1.74
N VAL A 87 8.06 0.37 -2.03
CA VAL A 87 8.76 -0.50 -2.98
C VAL A 87 8.89 0.18 -4.35
N ALA A 88 7.80 0.80 -4.84
CA ALA A 88 7.82 1.48 -6.13
C ALA A 88 8.70 2.76 -6.13
N GLN A 89 8.96 3.35 -4.97
CA GLN A 89 9.94 4.44 -4.78
C GLN A 89 11.37 3.93 -4.51
N GLY A 90 11.57 2.62 -4.32
CA GLY A 90 12.86 2.02 -3.95
C GLY A 90 13.19 2.08 -2.46
N ASP A 91 12.22 2.45 -1.61
CA ASP A 91 12.38 2.46 -0.14
C ASP A 91 12.02 1.10 0.47
N PHE A 92 12.88 0.11 0.23
CA PHE A 92 12.65 -1.27 0.64
C PHE A 92 12.69 -1.47 2.16
N ALA A 93 13.47 -0.67 2.88
CA ALA A 93 13.60 -0.79 4.33
C ALA A 93 12.31 -0.37 5.05
N ALA A 94 11.73 0.76 4.64
CA ALA A 94 10.46 1.19 5.20
C ALA A 94 9.30 0.32 4.71
N ALA A 95 9.34 -0.17 3.47
CA ALA A 95 8.37 -1.15 2.99
C ALA A 95 8.37 -2.43 3.85
N LEU A 96 9.56 -2.95 4.18
CA LEU A 96 9.69 -4.09 5.07
C LEU A 96 9.09 -3.83 6.45
N THR A 97 9.32 -2.64 7.01
CA THR A 97 8.75 -2.25 8.30
C THR A 97 7.23 -2.31 8.29
N ALA A 98 6.58 -1.79 7.23
CA ALA A 98 5.13 -1.87 7.07
C ALA A 98 4.63 -3.32 6.92
N LEU A 99 5.37 -4.15 6.18
CA LEU A 99 5.04 -5.57 5.96
C LEU A 99 5.15 -6.40 7.23
N ASP A 100 6.19 -6.18 8.05
CA ASP A 100 6.45 -6.97 9.25
C ASP A 100 5.39 -6.73 10.35
N VAL A 101 4.67 -5.61 10.30
CA VAL A 101 3.50 -5.39 11.16
C VAL A 101 2.35 -6.31 10.76
N VAL A 102 2.21 -6.64 9.47
CA VAL A 102 1.17 -7.55 8.98
C VAL A 102 1.58 -9.00 9.16
N PHE A 103 2.78 -9.34 8.68
CA PHE A 103 3.32 -10.69 8.75
C PHE A 103 4.83 -10.61 9.00
N PRO A 104 5.28 -10.84 10.24
CA PRO A 104 6.69 -10.69 10.60
C PRO A 104 7.61 -11.57 9.75
N SER A 105 8.68 -10.96 9.23
CA SER A 105 9.83 -11.64 8.67
C SER A 105 11.04 -11.53 9.60
N ASN A 106 12.16 -12.11 9.17
CA ASN A 106 13.47 -11.95 9.78
C ASN A 106 14.46 -11.29 8.82
N LEU A 107 13.96 -10.65 7.75
CA LEU A 107 14.78 -10.04 6.73
C LEU A 107 15.58 -8.87 7.34
N ASP A 108 16.88 -8.87 7.11
CA ASP A 108 17.78 -7.82 7.56
C ASP A 108 18.62 -7.35 6.37
N ALA A 109 18.62 -6.04 6.10
CA ALA A 109 19.31 -5.45 4.96
C ALA A 109 20.84 -5.64 5.02
N ASP A 110 21.41 -5.80 6.21
CA ASP A 110 22.86 -5.95 6.41
C ASP A 110 23.29 -7.42 6.53
N ASN A 111 22.33 -8.36 6.57
CA ASN A 111 22.60 -9.77 6.73
C ASN A 111 21.99 -10.64 5.60
N PRO A 112 22.76 -10.98 4.55
CA PRO A 112 22.25 -11.75 3.42
C PRO A 112 21.82 -13.18 3.77
N ASP A 113 22.28 -13.75 4.89
CA ASP A 113 21.85 -15.07 5.35
C ASP A 113 20.36 -15.08 5.73
N THR A 114 19.77 -13.90 5.96
CA THR A 114 18.35 -13.75 6.28
C THR A 114 17.45 -13.68 5.06
N TRP A 115 18.00 -13.45 3.86
CA TRP A 115 17.23 -13.21 2.62
C TRP A 115 16.63 -14.51 2.06
N VAL A 116 15.81 -15.15 2.88
CA VAL A 116 15.17 -16.43 2.58
C VAL A 116 13.67 -16.27 2.76
N VAL A 117 12.94 -16.34 1.65
CA VAL A 117 11.47 -16.24 1.64
C VAL A 117 10.89 -17.56 1.16
N GLU A 118 10.06 -18.19 1.99
CA GLU A 118 9.43 -19.49 1.68
C GLU A 118 10.43 -20.61 1.30
N GLY A 119 11.67 -20.54 1.84
CA GLY A 119 12.73 -21.50 1.56
C GLY A 119 13.55 -21.20 0.30
N HIS A 120 13.24 -20.11 -0.41
CA HIS A 120 14.01 -19.61 -1.54
C HIS A 120 15.00 -18.54 -1.08
N ILE A 121 16.27 -18.69 -1.45
CA ILE A 121 17.31 -17.69 -1.19
C ILE A 121 17.23 -16.62 -2.27
N GLU A 122 17.12 -15.38 -1.85
CA GLU A 122 16.94 -14.22 -2.70
C GLU A 122 18.30 -13.56 -3.02
N ALA A 123 18.43 -13.00 -4.22
CA ALA A 123 19.71 -12.50 -4.72
C ALA A 123 20.13 -11.16 -4.07
N SER A 124 19.15 -10.41 -3.57
CA SER A 124 19.33 -9.14 -2.87
C SER A 124 18.24 -8.93 -1.81
N PHE A 125 18.49 -8.00 -0.90
CA PHE A 125 17.49 -7.52 0.05
C PHE A 125 16.20 -7.05 -0.67
N GLU A 126 16.34 -6.33 -1.79
CA GLU A 126 15.21 -5.85 -2.59
C GLU A 126 14.34 -7.00 -3.10
N THR A 127 14.96 -8.04 -3.66
CA THR A 127 14.23 -9.23 -4.12
C THR A 127 13.57 -9.98 -2.96
N ALA A 128 14.19 -9.98 -1.78
CA ALA A 128 13.60 -10.56 -0.58
C ALA A 128 12.37 -9.80 -0.07
N VAL A 129 12.44 -8.46 -0.04
CA VAL A 129 11.30 -7.62 0.33
C VAL A 129 10.17 -7.77 -0.70
N LEU A 130 10.47 -7.86 -2.00
CA LEU A 130 9.48 -8.11 -3.05
C LEU A 130 8.82 -9.49 -2.91
N ALA A 131 9.61 -10.54 -2.63
CA ALA A 131 9.10 -11.88 -2.40
C ALA A 131 8.20 -11.90 -1.15
N HIS A 132 8.62 -11.25 -0.07
CA HIS A 132 7.82 -11.13 1.15
C HIS A 132 6.51 -10.35 0.90
N LEU A 133 6.56 -9.21 0.21
CA LEU A 133 5.37 -8.46 -0.20
C LEU A 133 4.39 -9.34 -0.98
N ASN A 134 4.88 -10.15 -1.92
CA ASN A 134 4.04 -11.08 -2.69
C ASN A 134 3.39 -12.14 -1.79
N ARG A 135 4.15 -12.68 -0.83
CA ARG A 135 3.64 -13.62 0.18
C ARG A 135 2.54 -13.00 1.04
N VAL A 136 2.76 -11.81 1.60
CA VAL A 136 1.75 -11.11 2.42
C VAL A 136 0.50 -10.80 1.59
N ASN A 137 0.67 -10.35 0.35
CA ASN A 137 -0.45 -10.13 -0.58
C ASN A 137 -1.24 -11.42 -0.86
N ALA A 138 -0.56 -12.56 -1.02
CA ALA A 138 -1.22 -13.85 -1.26
C ALA A 138 -2.04 -14.28 -0.03
N LEU A 139 -1.48 -14.16 1.17
CA LEU A 139 -2.18 -14.47 2.42
C LEU A 139 -3.42 -13.59 2.59
N TRP A 140 -3.27 -12.27 2.44
CA TRP A 140 -4.38 -11.33 2.57
C TRP A 140 -5.51 -11.60 1.59
N ARG A 141 -5.22 -11.95 0.33
CA ARG A 141 -6.26 -12.32 -0.65
C ARG A 141 -7.01 -13.58 -0.29
N VAL A 142 -6.37 -14.55 0.36
CA VAL A 142 -7.03 -15.78 0.81
C VAL A 142 -7.99 -15.47 1.96
N ASP A 143 -7.63 -14.58 2.88
CA ASP A 143 -8.51 -14.14 3.98
C ASP A 143 -9.73 -13.31 3.52
N MET A 144 -9.77 -12.86 2.25
CA MET A 144 -10.90 -12.12 1.67
C MET A 144 -11.98 -13.01 1.01
N LEU A 145 -11.76 -14.34 0.90
CA LEU A 145 -12.66 -15.30 0.25
C LEU A 145 -13.50 -16.10 1.26
#